data_AF-A0A7W1GF04-F1
#
_entry.id   AF-A0A7W1GF04-F1
#
_cell.length_a   1.000
_cell.length_b   1.000
_cell.length_c   1.000
_cell.angle_alpha   90.00
_cell.angle_beta   90.00
_cell.angle_gamma   90.00
#
_symmetry.space_group_name_H-M   'P 1'
#
loop_
_entity.id
_entity.type
_entity.pdbx_description
1 polymer ?
#
loop_
_entity_poly.entity_id
_entity_poly.type
_entity_poly.pdbx_seq_one_letter_code
_entity_poly.pdbx_strand_id
1 'polypeptide(L)'
;MSEHEFNQSTGGAKYRTQQCDRAEQLVAYLYGETDPEETRSYTEHLSACAPCRDEMAAFRDVREEVRVWQAEALRVAPFPLNLDRALTSDDGAPVSDSYINRDVARPRSVFAALREFFTLSPLWFQTGTVAATLAVCALAAFSLARTEVSWDNDGLAFRTGVPTRVITEDSSVKGIAESGVSQQQVDELVAKHTAELNVLRSELGRKEELLVAAQSAGDSQPERVQPSDASVQSRPDRRRQSRTLPRRPRDEQFARVDADDEDLPRLSDLLRDVH
;
A
#
# COMPACT_ATOMS: atom_id res chain seq x y z
N MET A 1 34.07 -18.06 -31.41
CA MET A 1 33.88 -19.09 -30.36
C MET A 1 34.93 -18.81 -29.31
N SER A 2 34.59 -17.95 -28.36
CA SER A 2 35.48 -17.52 -27.28
C SER A 2 34.73 -17.82 -26.00
N GLU A 3 35.18 -18.86 -25.31
CA GLU A 3 34.59 -19.39 -24.10
C GLU A 3 34.78 -18.38 -22.98
N HIS A 4 33.66 -17.97 -22.38
CA HIS A 4 33.60 -17.24 -21.14
C HIS A 4 34.18 -18.10 -20.02
N GLU A 5 35.43 -17.85 -19.64
CA GLU A 5 35.99 -18.21 -18.33
C GLU A 5 35.19 -17.49 -17.25
N PHE A 6 34.06 -18.09 -16.87
CA PHE A 6 33.30 -17.71 -15.70
C PHE A 6 34.06 -18.19 -14.47
N ASN A 7 34.91 -17.27 -13.99
CA ASN A 7 35.78 -17.34 -12.82
C ASN A 7 35.05 -17.87 -11.56
N GLN A 8 35.14 -19.17 -11.33
CA GLN A 8 34.69 -19.85 -10.09
C GLN A 8 35.75 -19.79 -8.98
N SER A 9 36.43 -18.65 -8.81
CA SER A 9 37.43 -18.45 -7.75
C SER A 9 36.95 -17.50 -6.66
N THR A 10 35.91 -17.90 -5.93
CA THR A 10 35.66 -17.40 -4.57
C THR A 10 35.55 -18.60 -3.63
N GLY A 11 36.72 -19.06 -3.21
CA GLY A 11 36.86 -20.03 -2.13
C GLY A 11 36.02 -19.60 -0.93
N GLY A 12 35.27 -20.55 -0.39
CA GLY A 12 34.58 -20.48 0.89
C GLY A 12 35.55 -20.36 2.05
N ALA A 13 36.29 -19.25 2.09
CA ALA A 13 36.92 -18.73 3.29
C ALA A 13 35.78 -18.37 4.24
N LYS A 14 35.40 -19.36 5.06
CA LYS A 14 34.68 -19.26 6.32
C LYS A 14 34.37 -17.81 6.70
N TYR A 15 33.23 -17.30 6.23
CA TYR A 15 32.53 -16.19 6.87
C TYR A 15 32.02 -16.68 8.23
N ARG A 16 32.94 -17.07 9.12
CA ARG A 16 32.73 -16.81 10.54
C ARG A 16 32.94 -15.30 10.63
N THR A 17 31.89 -14.59 10.22
CA THR A 17 31.60 -13.25 10.64
C THR A 17 32.07 -13.16 12.09
N GLN A 18 33.10 -12.35 12.32
CA GLN A 18 33.38 -11.86 13.65
C GLN A 18 32.19 -10.96 13.97
N GLN A 19 31.06 -11.59 14.32
CA GLN A 19 29.83 -10.94 14.66
C GLN A 19 30.18 -10.08 15.86
N CYS A 20 30.16 -8.77 15.63
CA CYS A 20 30.22 -7.84 16.73
C CYS A 20 28.95 -8.03 17.56
N ASP A 21 29.09 -8.04 18.90
CA ASP A 21 27.95 -8.17 19.82
C ASP A 21 26.91 -7.04 19.66
N ARG A 22 27.24 -5.97 18.91
CA ARG A 22 26.35 -4.84 18.59
C ARG A 22 25.70 -4.92 17.21
N ALA A 23 25.71 -6.09 16.55
CA ALA A 23 25.06 -6.26 15.25
C ALA A 23 23.55 -5.95 15.28
N GLU A 24 22.84 -6.27 16.38
CA GLU A 24 21.41 -5.97 16.52
C GLU A 24 21.14 -4.45 16.58
N GLN A 25 22.05 -3.69 17.19
CA GLN A 25 21.94 -2.22 17.28
C GLN A 25 22.14 -1.53 15.91
N LEU A 26 22.81 -2.19 14.95
CA LEU A 26 22.99 -1.65 13.59
C LEU A 26 21.64 -1.42 12.90
N VAL A 27 20.71 -2.36 13.03
CA VAL A 27 19.40 -2.31 12.37
C VAL A 27 18.56 -1.19 12.97
N ALA A 28 18.49 -1.11 14.31
CA ALA A 28 17.78 -0.02 15.00
C ALA A 28 18.37 1.35 14.63
N TYR A 29 19.70 1.48 14.56
CA TYR A 29 20.37 2.70 14.14
C TYR A 29 20.03 3.08 12.69
N LEU A 30 19.97 2.11 11.77
CA LEU A 30 19.63 2.31 10.37
C LEU A 30 18.19 2.81 10.14
N TYR A 31 17.25 2.38 10.99
CA TYR A 31 15.85 2.80 10.92
C TYR A 31 15.55 4.04 11.79
N GLY A 32 16.54 4.55 12.52
CA GLY A 32 16.35 5.69 13.43
C GLY A 32 15.50 5.34 14.65
N GLU A 33 15.49 4.06 15.04
CA GLU A 33 14.75 3.54 16.19
C GLU A 33 15.57 3.60 17.49
N THR A 34 16.86 3.96 17.42
CA THR A 34 17.73 4.15 18.59
C THR A 34 17.46 5.48 19.29
N ASP A 35 17.55 5.48 20.62
CA ASP A 35 17.48 6.73 21.38
C ASP A 35 18.72 7.63 21.13
N PRO A 36 18.70 8.93 21.52
CA PRO A 36 19.83 9.83 21.28
C PRO A 36 21.13 9.44 22.00
N GLU A 37 21.06 8.73 23.11
CA GLU A 37 22.22 8.25 23.88
C GLU A 37 22.83 7.01 23.22
N GLU A 38 21.99 6.05 22.84
CA GLU A 38 22.35 4.87 22.07
C GLU A 38 22.96 5.25 20.72
N THR A 39 22.40 6.26 20.04
CA THR A 39 22.92 6.78 18.77
C THR A 39 24.36 7.28 18.93
N ARG A 40 24.68 7.99 20.01
CA ARG A 40 26.06 8.46 20.30
C ARG A 40 26.99 7.30 20.60
N SER A 41 26.58 6.40 21.50
CA SER A 41 27.32 5.19 21.86
C SER A 41 27.62 4.30 20.63
N TYR A 42 26.65 4.17 19.72
CA TYR A 42 26.81 3.40 18.50
C TYR A 42 27.70 4.10 17.48
N THR A 43 27.60 5.43 17.35
CA THR A 43 28.49 6.22 16.48
C THR A 43 29.95 6.13 16.93
N GLU A 44 30.21 6.20 18.23
CA GLU A 44 31.55 5.95 18.80
C GLU A 44 32.02 4.53 18.46
N HIS A 45 31.15 3.53 18.62
CA HIS A 45 31.45 2.15 18.26
C HIS A 45 31.78 1.98 16.77
N LEU A 46 31.03 2.60 15.86
CA LEU A 46 31.31 2.58 14.42
C LEU A 46 32.70 3.14 14.10
N SER A 47 33.16 4.18 14.81
CA SER A 47 34.51 4.71 14.61
C SER A 47 35.61 3.72 15.04
N ALA A 48 35.34 2.85 16.02
CA ALA A 48 36.30 1.91 16.57
C ALA A 48 36.24 0.48 15.98
N CYS A 49 35.08 0.05 15.49
CA CYS A 49 34.82 -1.32 15.06
C CYS A 49 34.84 -1.45 13.52
N ALA A 50 35.88 -2.07 12.97
CA ALA A 50 35.99 -2.29 11.52
C ALA A 50 34.85 -3.17 10.95
N PRO A 51 34.48 -4.31 11.57
CA PRO A 51 33.37 -5.13 11.07
C PRO A 51 32.05 -4.37 10.90
N CYS A 52 31.65 -3.55 11.89
CA CYS A 52 30.41 -2.78 11.79
C CYS A 52 30.48 -1.67 10.73
N ARG A 53 31.66 -1.11 10.44
CA ARG A 53 31.81 -0.17 9.31
C ARG A 53 31.66 -0.87 7.98
N ASP A 54 32.24 -2.05 7.84
CA ASP A 54 32.17 -2.83 6.59
C ASP A 54 30.72 -3.27 6.34
N GLU A 55 30.00 -3.70 7.37
CA GLU A 55 28.56 -4.00 7.27
C GLU A 55 27.75 -2.74 6.90
N MET A 56 28.02 -1.59 7.52
CA MET A 56 27.36 -0.33 7.19
C MET A 56 27.62 0.11 5.74
N ALA A 57 28.84 -0.12 5.22
CA ALA A 57 29.18 0.14 3.82
C ALA A 57 28.40 -0.79 2.89
N ALA A 58 28.37 -2.10 3.18
CA ALA A 58 27.60 -3.07 2.39
C ALA A 58 26.10 -2.73 2.34
N PHE A 59 25.50 -2.27 3.45
CA PHE A 59 24.11 -1.82 3.45
C PHE A 59 23.87 -0.57 2.60
N ARG A 60 24.84 0.37 2.55
CA ARG A 60 24.74 1.56 1.69
C ARG A 60 24.76 1.17 0.22
N ASP A 61 25.61 0.22 -0.15
CA ASP A 61 25.69 -0.29 -1.53
C ASP A 61 24.35 -0.91 -1.96
N VAL A 62 23.75 -1.76 -1.12
CA VAL A 62 22.42 -2.33 -1.37
C VAL A 62 21.35 -1.25 -1.52
N ARG A 63 21.36 -0.20 -0.68
CA ARG A 63 20.39 0.91 -0.80
C ARG A 63 20.57 1.68 -2.10
N GLU A 64 21.80 1.85 -2.56
CA GLU A 64 22.08 2.51 -3.83
C GLU A 64 21.62 1.66 -5.03
N GLU A 65 21.86 0.35 -5.01
CA GLU A 65 21.32 -0.57 -6.01
C GLU A 65 19.80 -0.55 -6.07
N VAL A 66 19.12 -0.55 -4.91
CA VAL A 66 17.66 -0.43 -4.83
C VAL A 66 17.17 0.90 -5.40
N ARG A 67 17.88 2.01 -5.16
CA ARG A 67 17.54 3.31 -5.75
C ARG A 67 17.69 3.32 -7.27
N VAL A 68 18.77 2.74 -7.79
CA VAL A 68 18.97 2.59 -9.25
C VAL A 68 17.85 1.75 -9.84
N TRP A 69 17.51 0.63 -9.23
CA TRP A 69 16.40 -0.22 -9.66
C TRP A 69 15.05 0.50 -9.59
N GLN A 70 14.78 1.24 -8.51
CA GLN A 70 13.55 2.03 -8.36
C GLN A 70 13.45 3.12 -9.43
N ALA A 71 14.55 3.82 -9.72
CA ALA A 71 14.60 4.80 -10.78
C ALA A 71 14.30 4.17 -12.15
N GLU A 72 14.87 3.01 -12.45
CA GLU A 72 14.59 2.29 -13.69
C GLU A 72 13.14 1.80 -13.76
N ALA A 73 12.61 1.25 -12.67
CA ALA A 73 11.22 0.80 -12.60
C ALA A 73 10.23 1.96 -12.85
N LEU A 74 10.53 3.15 -12.33
CA LEU A 74 9.74 4.35 -12.58
C LEU A 74 9.89 4.89 -14.00
N ARG A 75 11.03 4.66 -14.68
CA ARG A 75 11.23 5.03 -16.10
C ARG A 75 10.39 4.18 -17.06
N VAL A 76 10.17 2.91 -16.73
CA VAL A 76 9.43 1.97 -17.60
C VAL A 76 7.92 2.04 -17.38
N ALA A 77 7.45 2.63 -16.28
CA ALA A 77 6.03 2.69 -15.96
C ALA A 77 5.25 3.50 -17.03
N PRO A 78 4.32 2.88 -17.79
CA PRO A 78 3.62 3.52 -18.91
C PRO A 78 2.51 4.49 -18.47
N PHE A 79 2.42 4.81 -17.17
CA PHE A 79 1.37 5.65 -16.63
C PHE A 79 1.95 7.02 -16.23
N PRO A 80 1.54 8.11 -16.88
CA PRO A 80 1.89 9.46 -16.46
C PRO A 80 1.07 9.81 -15.23
N LEU A 81 1.45 9.29 -14.07
CA LEU A 81 1.06 9.88 -12.81
C LEU A 81 1.77 11.24 -12.75
N ASN A 82 1.05 12.29 -13.16
CA ASN A 82 1.45 13.70 -13.07
C ASN A 82 1.56 14.09 -11.58
N LEU A 83 2.50 13.50 -10.86
CA LEU A 83 2.76 13.82 -9.45
C LEU A 83 3.61 15.11 -9.35
N ASP A 84 4.46 15.38 -10.35
CA ASP A 84 5.25 16.62 -10.42
C ASP A 84 4.35 17.86 -10.48
N ARG A 85 3.18 17.80 -11.14
CA ARG A 85 2.28 18.95 -11.22
C ARG A 85 1.61 19.31 -9.89
N ALA A 86 1.54 18.37 -8.93
CA ALA A 86 1.01 18.65 -7.60
C ALA A 86 2.05 19.25 -6.65
N LEU A 87 3.34 19.00 -6.88
CA LEU A 87 4.43 19.47 -6.03
C LEU A 87 5.07 20.77 -6.54
N THR A 88 4.94 21.08 -7.83
CA THR A 88 5.48 22.32 -8.44
C THR A 88 4.39 23.32 -8.81
N SER A 89 3.24 23.34 -8.13
CA SER A 89 2.35 24.52 -8.17
C SER A 89 2.99 25.67 -7.38
N ASP A 90 4.13 26.12 -7.88
CA ASP A 90 4.80 27.40 -7.63
C ASP A 90 4.16 28.46 -8.55
N ASP A 91 2.83 28.47 -8.61
CA ASP A 91 2.12 29.64 -9.10
C ASP A 91 2.18 30.64 -7.95
N GLY A 92 3.13 31.57 -8.03
CA GLY A 92 3.29 32.73 -7.15
C GLY A 92 2.10 33.70 -7.19
N ALA A 93 0.88 33.18 -7.03
CA ALA A 93 -0.29 33.95 -6.70
C ALA A 93 -0.14 34.42 -5.25
N PRO A 94 -0.22 35.73 -4.98
CA PRO A 94 -0.16 36.24 -3.63
C PRO A 94 -1.28 35.62 -2.81
N VAL A 95 -0.88 34.92 -1.76
CA VAL A 95 -1.76 34.34 -0.74
C VAL A 95 -2.55 35.49 -0.11
N SER A 96 -3.79 35.68 -0.56
CA SER A 96 -4.78 36.44 0.18
C SER A 96 -5.13 35.65 1.43
N ASP A 97 -4.79 36.24 2.58
CA ASP A 97 -4.96 35.81 3.97
C ASP A 97 -6.42 35.53 4.42
N SER A 98 -7.31 35.14 3.52
CA SER A 98 -8.75 35.04 3.80
C SER A 98 -9.32 33.62 3.61
N TYR A 99 -8.76 32.61 4.27
CA TYR A 99 -9.41 31.29 4.38
C TYR A 99 -9.16 30.62 5.75
N ILE A 100 -9.36 31.35 6.85
CA ILE A 100 -9.71 30.71 8.14
C ILE A 100 -11.23 30.72 8.26
N ASN A 101 -11.88 29.74 7.62
CA ASN A 101 -13.18 29.15 7.97
C ASN A 101 -13.80 28.47 6.75
N ARG A 102 -13.46 27.20 6.52
CA ARG A 102 -14.42 26.27 5.94
C ARG A 102 -14.13 24.84 6.38
N ASP A 103 -14.33 24.62 7.67
CA ASP A 103 -14.68 23.31 8.21
C ASP A 103 -16.07 22.93 7.71
N VAL A 104 -16.15 22.42 6.49
CA VAL A 104 -17.25 21.51 6.13
C VAL A 104 -16.70 20.12 6.34
N ALA A 105 -17.02 19.56 7.51
CA ALA A 105 -16.81 18.16 7.85
C ALA A 105 -17.54 17.26 6.85
N ARG A 106 -16.95 17.06 5.66
CA ARG A 106 -17.29 15.92 4.82
C ARG A 106 -16.80 14.68 5.55
N PRO A 107 -17.66 13.67 5.80
CA PRO A 107 -17.22 12.43 6.40
C PRO A 107 -16.12 11.88 5.50
N ARG A 108 -14.89 11.87 6.03
CA ARG A 108 -13.74 11.28 5.35
C ARG A 108 -14.09 9.81 5.16
N SER A 109 -14.48 9.49 3.93
CA SER A 109 -14.80 8.14 3.53
C SER A 109 -13.61 7.26 3.90
N VAL A 110 -13.86 6.20 4.65
CA VAL A 110 -12.84 5.18 5.01
C VAL A 110 -12.12 4.67 3.76
N PHE A 111 -12.79 4.72 2.61
CA PHE A 111 -12.22 4.40 1.29
C PHE A 111 -11.12 5.36 0.83
N ALA A 112 -11.16 6.63 1.24
CA ALA A 112 -10.12 7.60 0.94
C ALA A 112 -8.83 7.29 1.73
N ALA A 113 -8.94 6.96 3.01
CA ALA A 113 -7.80 6.52 3.83
C ALA A 113 -7.25 5.17 3.35
N LEU A 114 -8.12 4.24 2.93
CA LEU A 114 -7.69 2.96 2.36
C LEU A 114 -6.93 3.18 1.04
N ARG A 115 -7.43 4.06 0.17
CA ARG A 115 -6.76 4.42 -1.07
C ARG A 115 -5.42 5.09 -0.81
N GLU A 116 -5.32 5.92 0.23
CA GLU A 116 -4.07 6.56 0.66
C GLU A 116 -3.04 5.51 1.15
N PHE A 117 -3.50 4.50 1.89
CA PHE A 117 -2.71 3.36 2.34
C PHE A 117 -2.24 2.47 1.18
N PHE A 118 -3.06 2.31 0.13
CA PHE A 118 -2.69 1.58 -1.09
C PHE A 118 -1.87 2.41 -2.09
N THR A 119 -1.87 3.74 -1.99
CA THR A 119 -0.93 4.59 -2.73
C THR A 119 0.42 4.69 -2.02
N LEU A 120 0.44 4.52 -0.69
CA LEU A 120 1.67 4.37 0.09
C LEU A 120 2.17 2.93 0.13
N SER A 121 1.39 1.95 -0.35
CA SER A 121 1.85 0.58 -0.37
C SER A 121 2.95 0.44 -1.44
N PRO A 122 4.12 -0.08 -1.06
CA PRO A 122 5.28 -0.12 -1.93
C PRO A 122 5.01 -0.97 -3.18
N LEU A 123 5.53 -0.53 -4.33
CA LEU A 123 5.27 -1.02 -5.70
C LEU A 123 5.29 -2.56 -5.86
N TRP A 124 5.97 -3.31 -4.98
CA TRP A 124 5.97 -4.77 -4.98
C TRP A 124 4.59 -5.39 -4.70
N PHE A 125 3.71 -4.68 -3.97
CA PHE A 125 2.34 -5.15 -3.76
C PHE A 125 1.47 -5.03 -5.02
N GLN A 126 1.73 -4.04 -5.87
CA GLN A 126 1.05 -3.91 -7.18
C GLN A 126 1.50 -5.00 -8.16
N THR A 127 2.77 -5.40 -8.16
CA THR A 127 3.17 -6.61 -8.91
C THR A 127 2.56 -7.88 -8.32
N GLY A 128 2.36 -7.90 -6.99
CA GLY A 128 1.71 -8.99 -6.28
C GLY A 128 0.25 -9.19 -6.67
N THR A 129 -0.52 -8.12 -6.89
CA THR A 129 -1.94 -8.26 -7.28
C THR A 129 -2.10 -8.82 -8.69
N VAL A 130 -1.30 -8.40 -9.66
CA VAL A 130 -1.35 -8.96 -11.03
C VAL A 130 -0.93 -10.43 -11.02
N ALA A 131 0.15 -10.76 -10.31
CA ALA A 131 0.60 -12.15 -10.15
C ALA A 131 -0.43 -13.02 -9.43
N ALA A 132 -1.05 -12.52 -8.36
CA ALA A 132 -2.10 -13.21 -7.64
C ALA A 132 -3.36 -13.39 -8.50
N THR A 133 -3.74 -12.38 -9.27
CA THR A 133 -4.89 -12.48 -10.18
C THR A 133 -4.61 -13.49 -11.29
N LEU A 134 -3.41 -13.46 -11.89
CA LEU A 134 -2.99 -14.48 -12.86
C LEU A 134 -2.91 -15.87 -12.24
N ALA A 135 -2.41 -16.01 -11.02
CA ALA A 135 -2.36 -17.27 -10.30
C ALA A 135 -3.77 -17.81 -10.01
N VAL A 136 -4.71 -16.95 -9.60
CA VAL A 136 -6.12 -17.32 -9.42
C VAL A 136 -6.76 -17.70 -10.75
N CYS A 137 -6.53 -16.95 -11.83
CA CYS A 137 -7.00 -17.29 -13.17
C CYS A 137 -6.40 -18.62 -13.67
N ALA A 138 -5.12 -18.87 -13.41
CA ALA A 138 -4.46 -20.13 -13.74
C ALA A 138 -5.05 -21.27 -12.92
N LEU A 139 -5.23 -21.11 -11.60
CA LEU A 139 -5.87 -22.12 -10.75
C LEU A 139 -7.31 -22.41 -11.16
N ALA A 140 -8.07 -21.38 -11.55
CA ALA A 140 -9.42 -21.54 -12.09
C ALA A 140 -9.41 -22.28 -13.44
N ALA A 141 -8.45 -21.98 -14.32
CA ALA A 141 -8.28 -22.71 -15.58
C ALA A 141 -7.87 -24.17 -15.33
N PHE A 142 -6.97 -24.43 -14.37
CA PHE A 142 -6.57 -25.77 -13.94
C PHE A 142 -7.75 -26.54 -13.31
N SER A 143 -8.61 -25.89 -12.52
CA SER A 143 -9.80 -26.53 -11.95
C SER A 143 -10.83 -26.89 -13.02
N LEU A 144 -11.01 -26.03 -14.04
CA LEU A 144 -11.87 -26.32 -15.19
C LEU A 144 -11.28 -27.41 -16.09
N ALA A 145 -9.95 -27.48 -16.20
CA ALA A 145 -9.24 -28.50 -16.97
C ALA A 145 -9.16 -29.87 -16.28
N ARG A 146 -9.68 -30.00 -15.04
CA ARG A 146 -9.73 -31.25 -14.27
C ARG A 146 -8.36 -31.95 -14.16
N THR A 147 -7.31 -31.14 -14.01
CA THR A 147 -5.94 -31.64 -13.83
C THR A 147 -5.77 -32.13 -12.40
N GLU A 148 -5.60 -33.43 -12.21
CA GLU A 148 -5.16 -33.98 -10.93
C GLU A 148 -3.65 -33.76 -10.80
N VAL A 149 -3.27 -32.88 -9.89
CA VAL A 149 -1.89 -32.71 -9.44
C VAL A 149 -1.74 -33.53 -8.16
N SER A 150 -1.07 -34.68 -8.26
CA SER A 150 -0.72 -35.48 -7.08
C SER A 150 0.75 -35.28 -6.77
N TRP A 151 1.04 -34.85 -5.54
CA TRP A 151 2.40 -34.82 -5.00
C TRP A 151 2.64 -36.13 -4.24
N ASP A 152 3.50 -36.99 -4.77
CA ASP A 152 3.90 -38.25 -4.13
C ASP A 152 5.38 -38.19 -3.71
N ASN A 153 5.86 -39.17 -2.95
CA ASN A 153 7.27 -39.26 -2.54
C ASN A 153 8.23 -39.40 -3.73
N ASP A 154 7.73 -39.78 -4.91
CA ASP A 154 8.47 -39.86 -6.18
C ASP A 154 8.50 -38.52 -6.96
N GLY A 155 7.91 -37.45 -6.41
CA GLY A 155 7.90 -36.11 -6.99
C GLY A 155 6.53 -35.65 -7.49
N LEU A 156 6.55 -34.63 -8.34
CA LEU A 156 5.36 -33.91 -8.79
C LEU A 156 4.82 -34.56 -10.09
N ALA A 157 3.71 -35.29 -10.00
CA ALA A 157 3.10 -35.95 -11.15
C ALA A 157 1.90 -35.16 -11.69
N PHE A 158 1.95 -34.79 -12.98
CA PHE A 158 0.86 -34.12 -13.68
C PHE A 158 0.09 -35.13 -14.54
N ARG A 159 -1.17 -35.47 -14.18
CA ARG A 159 -2.08 -36.21 -15.06
C ARG A 159 -2.97 -35.24 -15.82
N THR A 160 -2.55 -34.83 -17.01
CA THR A 160 -3.44 -34.19 -17.99
C THR A 160 -4.18 -35.28 -18.75
N GLY A 161 -5.28 -35.76 -18.19
CA GLY A 161 -6.12 -36.79 -18.81
C GLY A 161 -6.90 -36.25 -20.01
N VAL A 162 -6.24 -36.03 -21.14
CA VAL A 162 -6.93 -36.11 -22.43
C VAL A 162 -7.09 -37.61 -22.68
N PRO A 163 -8.30 -38.19 -22.64
CA PRO A 163 -8.48 -39.59 -22.98
C PRO A 163 -8.18 -39.72 -24.47
N THR A 164 -6.93 -40.01 -24.81
CA THR A 164 -6.59 -40.55 -26.12
C THR A 164 -7.33 -41.87 -26.17
N ARG A 165 -8.49 -41.89 -26.85
CA ARG A 165 -9.16 -43.13 -27.24
C ARG A 165 -8.20 -43.87 -28.17
N VAL A 166 -7.26 -44.60 -27.57
CA VAL A 166 -6.65 -45.73 -28.23
C VAL A 166 -7.74 -46.78 -28.22
N ILE A 167 -8.43 -46.89 -29.35
CA ILE A 167 -9.30 -48.02 -29.66
C ILE A 167 -8.36 -49.22 -29.77
N THR A 168 -8.01 -49.81 -28.64
CA THR A 168 -7.59 -51.21 -28.59
C THR A 168 -8.87 -52.00 -28.36
N GLU A 169 -9.42 -52.52 -29.45
CA GLU A 169 -10.26 -53.71 -29.42
C GLU A 169 -9.57 -54.79 -28.58
N ASP A 170 -10.39 -55.57 -27.87
CA ASP A 170 -10.00 -56.70 -27.03
C ASP A 170 -9.44 -56.39 -25.65
N SER A 171 -10.34 -56.07 -24.72
CA SER A 171 -10.46 -56.87 -23.50
C SER A 171 -11.78 -56.63 -22.78
N SER A 172 -12.58 -57.69 -22.80
CA SER A 172 -13.78 -57.91 -22.00
C SER A 172 -13.46 -57.89 -20.51
N VAL A 173 -13.61 -56.72 -19.87
CA VAL A 173 -13.76 -56.63 -18.41
C VAL A 173 -15.23 -56.43 -18.11
N LYS A 174 -15.87 -57.56 -17.86
CA LYS A 174 -17.24 -57.68 -17.39
C LYS A 174 -17.27 -57.34 -15.91
N GLY A 175 -17.86 -56.18 -15.56
CA GLY A 175 -18.42 -55.96 -14.24
C GLY A 175 -17.85 -54.80 -13.42
N ILE A 176 -18.09 -53.56 -13.85
CA ILE A 176 -18.48 -52.48 -12.93
C ILE A 176 -19.61 -51.73 -13.63
N ALA A 177 -20.84 -52.12 -13.30
CA ALA A 177 -22.04 -51.48 -13.78
C ALA A 177 -22.21 -50.11 -13.09
N GLU A 178 -22.11 -49.06 -13.89
CA GLU A 178 -23.11 -47.99 -14.00
C GLU A 178 -23.73 -47.45 -12.71
N SER A 179 -23.01 -46.54 -12.05
CA SER A 179 -23.62 -45.38 -11.40
C SER A 179 -23.15 -44.08 -12.06
N GLY A 180 -23.14 -44.09 -13.40
CA GLY A 180 -22.95 -42.88 -14.18
C GLY A 180 -24.14 -41.96 -13.97
N VAL A 181 -23.92 -40.81 -13.34
CA VAL A 181 -24.91 -39.73 -13.19
C VAL A 181 -25.50 -39.47 -14.58
N SER A 182 -26.79 -39.70 -14.74
CA SER A 182 -27.45 -39.54 -16.03
C SER A 182 -27.46 -38.06 -16.40
N GLN A 183 -27.37 -37.75 -17.69
CA GLN A 183 -27.49 -36.38 -18.21
C GLN A 183 -28.75 -35.68 -17.65
N GLN A 184 -29.81 -36.45 -17.45
CA GLN A 184 -31.08 -35.99 -16.89
C GLN A 184 -30.96 -35.53 -15.43
N GLN A 185 -30.15 -36.20 -14.60
CA GLN A 185 -29.87 -35.75 -13.23
C GLN A 185 -29.06 -34.44 -13.20
N VAL A 186 -28.15 -34.26 -14.16
CA VAL A 186 -27.39 -33.00 -14.27
C VAL A 186 -28.31 -31.86 -14.68
N ASP A 187 -29.18 -32.07 -15.67
CA ASP A 187 -30.13 -31.06 -16.12
C ASP A 187 -31.12 -30.66 -15.02
N GLU A 188 -31.59 -31.62 -14.22
CA GLU A 188 -32.44 -31.36 -13.05
C GLU A 188 -31.70 -30.55 -11.97
N LEU A 189 -30.43 -30.87 -11.71
CA LEU A 189 -29.62 -30.13 -10.74
C LEU A 189 -29.37 -28.68 -11.19
N VAL A 190 -29.10 -28.48 -12.49
CA VAL A 190 -28.91 -27.15 -13.08
C VAL A 190 -30.21 -26.34 -13.06
N ALA A 191 -31.35 -26.96 -13.40
CA ALA A 191 -32.65 -26.33 -13.33
C ALA A 191 -33.02 -25.90 -11.89
N LYS A 192 -32.72 -26.75 -10.90
CA LYS A 192 -32.92 -26.42 -9.49
C LYS A 192 -32.06 -25.25 -9.03
N HIS A 193 -30.77 -25.24 -9.39
CA HIS A 193 -29.86 -24.19 -8.95
C HIS A 193 -30.12 -22.85 -9.63
N THR A 194 -30.51 -22.86 -10.91
CA THR A 194 -30.93 -21.64 -11.61
C THR A 194 -32.23 -21.05 -11.04
N ALA A 195 -33.18 -21.88 -10.63
CA ALA A 195 -34.38 -21.41 -9.92
C ALA A 195 -34.03 -20.73 -8.59
N GLU A 196 -33.12 -21.31 -7.80
CA GLU A 196 -32.67 -20.76 -6.52
C GLU A 196 -31.96 -19.39 -6.69
N LEU A 197 -31.08 -19.27 -7.69
CA LEU A 197 -30.40 -18.00 -7.98
C LEU A 197 -31.37 -16.90 -8.42
N ASN A 198 -32.42 -17.24 -9.16
CA ASN A 198 -33.44 -16.27 -9.57
C ASN A 198 -34.25 -15.76 -8.37
N VAL A 199 -34.54 -16.62 -7.39
CA VAL A 199 -35.16 -16.20 -6.12
C VAL A 199 -34.26 -15.23 -5.37
N LEU A 200 -32.98 -15.56 -5.16
CA LEU A 200 -32.03 -14.69 -4.47
C LEU A 200 -31.85 -13.34 -5.16
N ARG A 201 -31.79 -13.33 -6.50
CA ARG A 201 -31.72 -12.09 -7.28
C ARG A 201 -32.96 -11.21 -7.07
N SER A 202 -34.15 -11.81 -7.01
CA SER A 202 -35.39 -11.07 -6.74
C SER A 202 -35.45 -10.49 -5.32
N GLU A 203 -34.90 -11.21 -4.32
CA GLU A 203 -34.81 -10.71 -2.95
C GLU A 203 -33.85 -9.53 -2.82
N LEU A 204 -32.70 -9.60 -3.50
CA LEU A 204 -31.74 -8.48 -3.55
C LEU A 204 -32.36 -7.25 -4.20
N GLY A 205 -33.09 -7.42 -5.32
CA GLY A 205 -33.82 -6.32 -5.96
C GLY A 205 -34.84 -5.66 -5.03
N ARG A 206 -35.61 -6.45 -4.27
CA ARG A 206 -36.53 -5.92 -3.24
C ARG A 206 -35.80 -5.16 -2.14
N LYS A 207 -34.65 -5.64 -1.67
CA LYS A 207 -33.86 -4.95 -0.64
C LYS A 207 -33.31 -3.63 -1.16
N GLU A 208 -32.84 -3.60 -2.39
CA GLU A 208 -32.34 -2.38 -3.03
C GLU A 208 -33.46 -1.34 -3.20
N GLU A 209 -34.65 -1.76 -3.64
CA GLU A 209 -35.82 -0.89 -3.74
C GLU A 209 -36.26 -0.31 -2.38
N LEU A 210 -36.19 -1.13 -1.31
CA LEU A 210 -36.45 -0.65 0.06
C LEU A 210 -35.40 0.36 0.55
N LEU A 211 -34.12 0.17 0.21
CA LEU A 211 -33.05 1.11 0.55
C LEU A 211 -33.21 2.45 -0.18
N VAL A 212 -33.59 2.41 -1.45
CA VAL A 212 -33.89 3.62 -2.24
C VAL A 212 -35.11 4.35 -1.68
N ALA A 213 -36.18 3.62 -1.34
CA ALA A 213 -37.36 4.21 -0.71
C ALA A 213 -37.04 4.86 0.64
N ALA A 214 -36.23 4.20 1.48
CA ALA A 214 -35.79 4.75 2.76
C ALA A 214 -34.94 6.03 2.62
N GLN A 215 -34.05 6.10 1.62
CA GLN A 215 -33.28 7.31 1.34
C GLN A 215 -34.17 8.48 0.91
N SER A 216 -35.15 8.23 0.03
CA SER A 216 -36.09 9.28 -0.41
C SER A 216 -36.99 9.81 0.72
N ALA A 217 -37.31 8.97 1.71
CA ALA A 217 -38.09 9.40 2.88
C ALA A 217 -37.28 10.26 3.88
N GLY A 218 -35.94 10.07 3.93
CA GLY A 218 -35.06 10.81 4.84
C GLY A 218 -34.81 12.27 4.44
N ASP A 219 -34.96 12.60 3.15
CA ASP A 219 -34.72 13.96 2.63
C ASP A 219 -35.94 14.89 2.79
N SER A 220 -37.08 14.33 3.21
CA SER A 220 -38.28 15.08 3.58
C SER A 220 -38.28 15.40 5.07
N GLN A 221 -37.21 15.98 5.61
CA GLN A 221 -37.32 16.61 6.93
C GLN A 221 -38.17 17.87 6.79
N PRO A 222 -39.24 18.03 7.59
CA PRO A 222 -40.04 19.24 7.56
C PRO A 222 -39.12 20.41 7.92
N GLU A 223 -39.01 21.34 6.99
CA GLU A 223 -38.36 22.64 7.11
C GLU A 223 -38.66 23.22 8.50
N ARG A 224 -37.70 23.04 9.41
CA ARG A 224 -37.83 23.45 10.81
C ARG A 224 -37.77 24.97 10.80
N VAL A 225 -38.96 25.58 10.81
CA VAL A 225 -39.18 27.03 10.96
C VAL A 225 -38.23 27.54 12.05
N GLN A 226 -37.21 28.29 11.63
CA GLN A 226 -36.27 28.93 12.53
C GLN A 226 -37.03 29.98 13.34
N PRO A 227 -36.98 29.95 14.68
CA PRO A 227 -37.48 31.04 15.48
C PRO A 227 -36.55 32.25 15.31
N SER A 228 -37.10 33.27 14.66
CA SER A 228 -36.51 34.60 14.52
C SER A 228 -36.49 35.31 15.87
N ASP A 229 -35.43 35.15 16.66
CA ASP A 229 -35.24 35.91 17.90
C ASP A 229 -34.13 36.96 17.78
N ALA A 230 -34.61 38.20 17.62
CA ALA A 230 -34.27 39.39 18.38
C ALA A 230 -32.79 39.62 18.80
N SER A 231 -32.18 40.56 18.08
CA SER A 231 -31.51 41.76 18.62
C SER A 231 -31.04 41.74 20.09
N VAL A 232 -29.74 41.55 20.30
CA VAL A 232 -29.04 42.05 21.50
C VAL A 232 -27.98 43.07 21.08
N GLN A 233 -28.27 44.30 21.50
CA GLN A 233 -27.53 45.53 21.30
C GLN A 233 -26.47 45.69 22.41
N SER A 234 -25.33 46.27 22.03
CA SER A 234 -24.43 47.09 22.89
C SER A 234 -23.44 46.38 23.83
N ARG A 235 -22.13 46.54 23.56
CA ARG A 235 -21.30 47.55 24.27
C ARG A 235 -19.86 47.66 23.73
N PRO A 236 -19.17 48.79 23.98
CA PRO A 236 -18.05 49.26 23.18
C PRO A 236 -16.68 49.19 23.89
N ASP A 237 -15.65 49.46 23.09
CA ASP A 237 -14.43 50.22 23.41
C ASP A 237 -13.37 49.59 24.34
N ARG A 238 -12.27 49.15 23.74
CA ARG A 238 -10.94 49.20 24.38
C ARG A 238 -9.82 49.48 23.38
N ARG A 239 -9.73 50.77 23.04
CA ARG A 239 -8.54 51.62 23.23
C ARG A 239 -7.15 50.95 23.13
N ARG A 240 -6.41 51.39 22.09
CA ARG A 240 -4.98 51.77 22.07
C ARG A 240 -3.97 50.76 22.62
N GLN A 241 -3.11 50.28 21.72
CA GLN A 241 -1.65 50.54 21.81
C GLN A 241 -0.97 50.33 20.46
N SER A 242 -0.86 51.42 19.71
CA SER A 242 0.08 51.59 18.60
C SER A 242 1.49 51.69 19.19
N ARG A 243 2.31 50.66 18.96
CA ARG A 243 3.75 50.70 19.27
C ARG A 243 4.51 50.77 17.94
N THR A 244 4.92 51.98 17.62
CA THR A 244 5.85 52.34 16.55
C THR A 244 7.21 51.67 16.79
N LEU A 245 7.64 50.84 15.84
CA LEU A 245 9.02 50.34 15.75
C LEU A 245 9.83 51.23 14.80
N PRO A 246 11.11 51.50 15.10
CA PRO A 246 11.97 52.33 14.26
C PRO A 246 12.42 51.58 13.01
N ARG A 247 12.38 52.30 11.90
CA ARG A 247 12.84 51.94 10.57
C ARG A 247 14.37 51.81 10.59
N ARG A 248 14.90 50.59 10.43
CA ARG A 248 16.33 50.32 10.30
C ARG A 248 16.78 50.62 8.85
N PRO A 249 17.93 51.27 8.63
CA PRO A 249 18.45 51.50 7.29
C PRO A 249 18.90 50.18 6.66
N ARG A 250 18.49 50.02 5.41
CA ARG A 250 18.80 48.94 4.50
C ARG A 250 20.10 49.29 3.82
N ASP A 251 21.21 48.70 4.27
CA ASP A 251 22.44 48.48 3.49
C ASP A 251 23.32 47.49 4.27
N GLU A 252 23.92 46.55 3.53
CA GLU A 252 24.98 45.61 3.96
C GLU A 252 24.60 44.45 4.91
N GLN A 253 24.19 43.31 4.34
CA GLN A 253 24.65 41.98 4.80
C GLN A 253 24.25 40.88 3.81
N PHE A 254 25.06 40.73 2.76
CA PHE A 254 25.33 39.41 2.20
C PHE A 254 26.33 38.71 3.15
N ALA A 255 26.16 37.40 3.34
CA ALA A 255 26.95 36.48 4.17
C ALA A 255 26.48 36.26 5.62
N ARG A 256 25.45 35.42 5.76
CA ARG A 256 25.35 34.32 6.74
C ARG A 256 24.09 33.50 6.43
N VAL A 257 24.28 32.35 5.81
CA VAL A 257 23.30 31.27 5.83
C VAL A 257 23.61 30.53 7.13
N ASP A 258 23.07 31.03 8.23
CA ASP A 258 23.06 30.30 9.48
C ASP A 258 21.93 29.26 9.41
N ALA A 259 22.28 28.04 9.78
CA ALA A 259 21.43 26.87 9.81
C ALA A 259 20.45 26.99 10.99
N ASP A 260 19.30 27.62 10.76
CA ASP A 260 18.15 27.63 11.68
C ASP A 260 17.06 26.66 11.15
N ASP A 261 17.41 25.38 10.99
CA ASP A 261 16.48 24.27 10.67
C ASP A 261 16.04 23.47 11.92
N GLU A 262 16.32 23.98 13.13
CA GLU A 262 16.07 23.28 14.41
C GLU A 262 14.72 23.60 15.08
N ASP A 263 13.83 24.36 14.43
CA ASP A 263 12.52 24.76 15.00
C ASP A 263 11.31 24.07 14.35
N LEU A 264 11.51 22.90 13.74
CA LEU A 264 10.38 22.04 13.35
C LEU A 264 9.92 21.21 14.56
N PRO A 265 8.65 21.28 14.96
CA PRO A 265 8.14 20.51 16.09
C PRO A 265 8.34 19.02 15.82
N ARG A 266 8.98 18.32 16.75
CA ARG A 266 9.20 16.88 16.65
C ARG A 266 7.85 16.19 16.66
N LEU A 267 7.68 15.20 15.78
CA LEU A 267 6.45 14.40 15.67
C LEU A 267 5.99 13.77 17.00
N SER A 268 6.92 13.56 17.93
CA SER A 268 6.64 13.09 19.29
C SER A 268 5.86 14.08 20.15
N ASP A 269 5.96 15.39 19.89
CA ASP A 269 5.23 16.41 20.64
C ASP A 269 3.76 16.47 20.21
N LEU A 270 3.46 16.20 18.93
CA LEU A 270 2.09 16.16 18.40
C LEU A 270 1.30 14.93 18.84
N LEU A 271 1.98 13.83 19.20
CA LEU A 271 1.33 12.58 19.62
C LEU A 271 1.03 12.53 21.12
N ARG A 272 1.54 13.48 21.92
CA ARG A 272 1.33 13.52 23.37
C ARG A 272 -0.01 14.13 23.79
N ASP A 273 -0.64 14.91 22.91
CA ASP A 273 -1.90 15.62 23.19
C ASP A 273 -3.17 14.81 22.83
N VAL A 274 -3.05 13.50 22.57
CA VAL A 274 -4.18 12.64 22.12
C VAL A 274 -4.68 11.68 23.23
N HIS A 275 -4.27 11.85 24.48
CA HIS A 275 -4.75 11.06 25.63
C HIS A 275 -5.29 11.94 26.75
#